data_AF-A0A7X7GF91-F1
#
_entry.id   AF-A0A7X7GF91-F1
#
_cell.length_a   1.000
_cell.length_b   1.000
_cell.length_c   1.000
_cell.angle_alpha   90.00
_cell.angle_beta   90.00
_cell.angle_gamma   90.00
#
_symmetry.space_group_name_H-M   'P 1'
#
loop_
_entity.id
_entity.type
_entity.pdbx_description
1 polymer ?
#
loop_
_entity_poly.entity_id
_entity_poly.type
_entity_poly.pdbx_seq_one_letter_code
_entity_poly.pdbx_strand_id
1 'polypeptide(L)' 'MERAASWWDGFELWLTGLSFVPQTALVLIVMVPLGGAVAWVLDRVIATGFAALGRGEPGPSPRNGDTAPSAPNMEDC' A
#
# COMPACT_ATOMS: atom_id res chain seq x y z
N MET A 1 9.13 -33.36 6.23
CA MET A 1 7.74 -33.15 5.77
C MET A 1 6.73 -33.67 6.78
N GLU A 2 6.91 -34.86 7.37
CA GLU A 2 5.95 -35.47 8.32
C GLU A 2 5.71 -34.67 9.61
N ARG A 3 6.74 -34.00 10.15
CA ARG A 3 6.61 -33.18 11.37
C ARG A 3 5.61 -32.03 11.25
N ALA A 4 5.53 -31.40 10.08
CA ALA A 4 4.58 -30.32 9.83
C ALA A 4 3.15 -30.89 9.73
N ALA A 5 3.00 -32.03 9.05
CA ALA A 5 1.73 -32.72 8.91
C ALA A 5 1.19 -33.22 10.25
N SER A 6 2.04 -33.82 11.11
CA SER A 6 1.61 -34.30 12.43
C SER A 6 1.16 -33.17 13.36
N TRP A 7 1.79 -32.00 13.25
CA TRP A 7 1.38 -30.84 14.03
C TRP A 7 0.07 -30.24 13.52
N TRP A 8 -0.10 -30.18 12.20
CA TRP A 8 -1.33 -29.73 11.55
C TRP A 8 -2.52 -30.66 11.84
N ASP A 9 -2.31 -31.98 11.84
CA ASP A 9 -3.33 -32.98 12.19
C ASP A 9 -3.86 -32.77 13.63
N GLY A 10 -2.99 -32.49 14.59
CA GLY A 10 -3.40 -32.12 15.95
C GLY A 10 -4.18 -30.80 16.01
N PHE A 11 -3.86 -29.85 15.14
CA PHE A 11 -4.60 -28.59 15.02
C PHE A 11 -5.98 -28.79 14.40
N GLU A 12 -6.11 -29.65 13.38
CA GLU A 12 -7.41 -30.04 12.81
C GLU A 12 -8.29 -30.73 13.84
N LEU A 13 -7.75 -31.63 14.66
CA LEU A 13 -8.50 -32.27 15.76
C LEU A 13 -8.97 -31.28 16.82
N TRP A 14 -8.12 -30.30 17.18
CA TRP A 14 -8.52 -29.24 18.10
C TRP A 14 -9.63 -28.36 17.54
N LEU A 15 -9.51 -27.93 16.27
CA LEU A 15 -10.49 -27.08 15.60
C LEU A 15 -11.82 -27.77 15.37
N THR A 16 -11.79 -29.05 15.00
CA THR A 16 -13.00 -29.86 14.78
C THR A 16 -13.67 -30.26 16.09
N GLY A 17 -12.91 -30.30 17.20
CA GLY A 17 -13.43 -30.48 18.55
C GLY A 17 -14.12 -29.25 19.16
N LEU A 18 -14.01 -28.07 18.53
CA LEU A 18 -14.73 -26.87 18.95
C LEU A 18 -16.20 -26.91 18.52
N SER A 19 -17.07 -26.28 19.32
CA SER A 19 -18.46 -26.02 18.92
C SER A 19 -18.53 -24.97 17.80
N PHE A 20 -19.67 -24.88 17.10
CA PHE A 20 -19.87 -24.02 15.93
C PHE A 20 -19.53 -22.54 16.17
N VAL A 21 -19.88 -22.00 17.34
CA VAL A 21 -19.68 -20.59 17.70
C VAL A 21 -18.18 -20.22 17.73
N PRO A 22 -17.33 -20.87 18.55
CA PRO A 22 -15.91 -20.55 18.58
C PRO A 22 -15.18 -20.90 17.27
N GLN A 23 -15.61 -21.93 16.53
CA GLN A 23 -15.05 -22.23 15.20
C GLN A 23 -15.29 -21.09 14.21
N THR A 24 -16.53 -20.59 14.13
CA THR A 24 -16.89 -19.44 13.28
C THR A 24 -16.17 -18.18 13.72
N ALA A 25 -16.05 -17.95 15.03
CA ALA A 25 -15.30 -16.81 15.56
C ALA A 25 -13.82 -16.84 15.15
N LEU A 26 -13.15 -17.99 15.24
CA LEU A 26 -11.77 -18.16 14.77
C LEU A 26 -11.64 -17.88 13.27
N VAL A 27 -12.56 -18.39 12.47
CA VAL A 27 -12.60 -18.11 11.02
C VAL A 27 -12.72 -16.62 10.76
N LEU A 28 -13.63 -15.91 11.43
CA LEU A 28 -13.78 -14.46 11.27
C LEU A 28 -12.52 -13.71 11.72
N ILE A 29 -11.95 -14.08 12.87
CA ILE A 29 -10.73 -13.46 13.41
C ILE A 29 -9.54 -13.64 12.46
N VAL A 30 -9.46 -14.74 11.72
CA VAL A 30 -8.36 -14.98 10.76
C VAL A 30 -8.67 -14.38 9.40
N MET A 31 -9.87 -14.61 8.88
CA MET A 31 -10.22 -14.31 7.49
C MET A 31 -10.47 -12.81 7.26
N VAL A 32 -11.03 -12.09 8.24
CA VAL A 32 -11.25 -10.64 8.15
C VAL A 32 -9.91 -9.88 8.03
N PRO A 33 -8.93 -10.04 8.93
CA PRO A 33 -7.65 -9.36 8.77
C PRO A 33 -6.88 -9.87 7.56
N LEU A 34 -7.01 -11.14 7.19
CA LEU A 34 -6.40 -11.66 5.95
C LEU A 34 -6.94 -10.93 4.72
N GLY A 35 -8.27 -10.77 4.61
CA GLY A 35 -8.89 -9.99 3.55
C GLY A 35 -8.45 -8.54 3.56
N GLY A 36 -8.40 -7.90 4.73
CA GLY A 36 -7.89 -6.54 4.88
C GLY A 36 -6.43 -6.40 4.47
N ALA A 37 -5.58 -7.37 4.81
CA ALA A 37 -4.18 -7.41 4.40
C ALA A 37 -4.05 -7.55 2.88
N VAL A 38 -4.83 -8.44 2.25
CA VAL A 38 -4.84 -8.61 0.79
C VAL A 38 -5.27 -7.33 0.09
N ALA A 39 -6.35 -6.69 0.55
CA ALA A 39 -6.80 -5.41 0.02
C ALA A 39 -5.70 -4.35 0.12
N TRP A 40 -5.11 -4.20 1.32
CA TRP A 40 -4.01 -3.27 1.56
C TRP A 40 -2.81 -3.52 0.65
N VAL A 41 -2.44 -4.78 0.42
CA VAL A 41 -1.37 -5.16 -0.50
C VAL A 41 -1.72 -4.74 -1.93
N LEU A 42 -2.95 -5.02 -2.38
CA LEU A 42 -3.39 -4.62 -3.73
C LEU A 42 -3.34 -3.11 -3.91
N ASP A 43 -3.84 -2.33 -2.95
CA ASP A 43 -3.76 -0.86 -2.98
C ASP A 43 -2.31 -0.38 -3.10
N ARG A 44 -1.41 -1.00 -2.33
CA ARG A 44 0.02 -0.67 -2.35
C ARG A 44 0.66 -1.00 -3.71
N VAL A 45 0.36 -2.18 -4.26
CA VAL A 45 0.88 -2.65 -5.55
C VAL A 45 0.40 -1.75 -6.69
N ILE A 46 -0.86 -1.33 -6.66
CA ILE A 46 -1.43 -0.41 -7.65
C ILE A 46 -0.73 0.95 -7.54
N ALA A 47 -0.60 1.50 -6.33
CA ALA A 47 0.05 2.79 -6.10
C ALA A 47 1.53 2.80 -6.50
N THR A 48 2.29 1.75 -6.16
CA THR A 48 3.69 1.64 -6.57
C THR A 48 3.82 1.36 -8.06
N GLY A 49 2.90 0.59 -8.65
CA GLY A 49 2.83 0.35 -10.10
C GLY A 49 2.65 1.64 -10.89
N PHE A 50 1.70 2.48 -10.50
CA PHE A 50 1.51 3.80 -11.13
C PHE A 50 2.71 4.73 -10.93
N ALA A 51 3.31 4.76 -9.73
CA ALA A 51 4.51 5.57 -9.48
C ALA A 51 5.73 5.09 -10.30
N ALA A 52 5.85 3.79 -10.53
CA ALA A 52 6.91 3.22 -11.36
C ALA A 52 6.69 3.50 -12.86
N LEU A 53 5.43 3.44 -13.32
CA LEU A 53 5.04 3.80 -14.70
C LEU A 53 5.11 5.32 -14.95
N GLY A 54 4.89 6.14 -13.92
CA GLY A 54 4.95 7.61 -13.96
C GLY A 54 6.36 8.20 -13.89
N ARG A 55 7.42 7.41 -14.07
CA ARG A 55 8.77 7.94 -14.18
C ARG A 55 8.93 8.64 -15.54
N GLY A 56 8.69 9.95 -15.56
CA GLY A 56 9.19 10.80 -16.64
C GLY A 56 8.74 12.25 -16.77
N GLU A 57 8.11 12.91 -15.80
CA GLU A 57 7.99 14.38 -15.88
C GLU A 57 9.02 15.04 -14.95
N PRO A 58 10.11 15.61 -15.50
CA PRO A 58 11.03 16.45 -14.73
C PRO A 58 10.22 17.57 -14.10
N GLY A 59 10.36 17.73 -12.78
CA GLY A 59 9.75 18.83 -12.06
C GLY A 59 10.05 20.17 -12.73
N PRO A 60 9.12 21.15 -12.64
CA PRO A 60 9.27 22.44 -13.30
C PRO A 60 10.66 23.03 -12.99
N SER A 61 11.45 23.16 -14.06
CA SER A 61 12.78 23.75 -14.04
C SER A 61 12.71 25.10 -13.31
N PRO A 62 13.60 25.40 -12.35
CA PRO A 62 13.63 26.72 -11.77
C PRO A 62 13.96 27.70 -12.90
N ARG A 63 13.04 28.63 -13.21
CA ARG A 63 13.27 29.73 -14.15
C ARG A 63 14.35 30.62 -13.54
N ASN A 64 15.60 30.25 -13.78
CA ASN A 64 16.80 31.02 -13.47
C ASN A 64 17.26 31.58 -14.81
N GLY A 65 16.80 32.78 -15.19
CA GLY A 65 17.10 33.28 -16.54
C GLY A 65 16.62 34.66 -16.93
N ASP A 66 15.46 35.15 -16.49
CA ASP A 66 15.03 36.49 -16.92
C ASP A 66 15.56 37.57 -15.95
N THR A 67 16.89 37.57 -15.80
CA THR A 67 17.66 38.75 -15.40
C THR A 67 18.10 39.44 -16.69
N ALA A 68 17.68 40.69 -16.91
CA ALA A 68 18.50 41.84 -17.29
C ALA A 68 17.61 42.97 -17.93
N PRO A 69 18.12 44.18 -18.18
CA PRO A 69 18.38 45.23 -17.19
C PRO A 69 17.83 46.62 -17.63
N SER A 70 17.78 47.58 -16.70
CA SER A 70 17.71 49.05 -16.94
C SER A 70 16.43 49.57 -17.63
N ALA A 71 15.83 50.72 -17.32
CA ALA A 71 16.11 51.86 -16.45
C ALA A 71 14.82 52.75 -16.45
N PRO A 72 14.69 53.73 -15.54
CA PRO A 72 13.46 54.50 -15.34
C PRO A 72 13.33 55.62 -16.38
N ASN A 73 12.13 55.92 -16.92
CA ASN A 73 11.88 57.28 -17.40
C ASN A 73 10.42 57.71 -17.64
N MET A 74 10.19 58.96 -17.25
CA MET A 74 9.49 60.02 -17.98
C MET A 74 7.97 60.15 -17.85
N GLU A 75 7.47 60.15 -16.62
CA GLU A 75 6.14 60.73 -16.33
C GLU A 75 6.23 62.01 -15.46
N ASP A 76 7.43 62.39 -15.01
CA ASP A 76 7.74 63.67 -14.34
C ASP A 76 8.11 64.79 -15.34
N CYS A 77 7.36 64.96 -16.44
CA CYS A 77 7.51 66.11 -17.34
C CYS A 77 6.16 66.73 -17.74
#